data_AF-A0A955KRV9-F1
#
_entry.id   AF-A0A955KRV9-F1
#
_cell.length_a   1.000
_cell.length_b   1.000
_cell.length_c   1.000
_cell.angle_alpha   90.00
_cell.angle_beta   90.00
_cell.angle_gamma   90.00
#
_symmetry.space_group_name_H-M   'P 1'
#
loop_
_entity.id
_entity.type
_entity.pdbx_description
1 polymer ?
#
loop_
_entity_poly.entity_id
_entity_poly.type
_entity_poly.pdbx_seq_one_letter_code
_entity_poly.pdbx_strand_id
1 'polypeptide(L)'
;MKHALLTTTWWIAAIYTALGLSLALYYLPTHDKTATQVLAIHQSQVEQNSSTTFETDDARALIVANFLERYNSPLRPYNHYGAVIVEIADRHNIDFRLLPAIAMQESSLCKATPPGSYNCLGFGVHSQGTLGFDSYEAGFERAARELKANYIDIGLVTPEQIMTKYTPSSNGSWASSVNQWMAEMRYDDRTKGRTHKTNADLLEFVE
;
A
#
# COMPACT_ATOMS: atom_id res chain seq x y z
N MET A 1 61.81 21.52 13.75
CA MET A 1 61.74 20.04 13.86
C MET A 1 61.10 19.57 12.55
N LYS A 2 61.89 19.33 11.50
CA LYS A 2 62.66 18.11 11.15
C LYS A 2 61.77 16.95 10.66
N HIS A 3 61.80 16.75 9.32
CA HIS A 3 61.72 15.49 8.55
C HIS A 3 60.37 14.75 8.50
N ALA A 4 60.02 13.93 7.51
CA ALA A 4 60.38 13.68 6.10
C ALA A 4 59.55 12.45 5.66
N LEU A 5 59.10 12.44 4.39
CA LEU A 5 59.12 11.36 3.37
C LEU A 5 58.94 9.84 3.69
N LEU A 6 58.50 9.14 2.61
CA LEU A 6 58.63 7.71 2.21
C LEU A 6 57.38 6.83 2.45
N THR A 7 56.58 6.45 1.42
CA THR A 7 56.76 5.50 0.30
C THR A 7 57.08 4.05 0.69
N THR A 8 56.21 3.10 0.32
CA THR A 8 56.51 1.70 -0.10
C THR A 8 55.21 1.11 -0.71
N THR A 9 55.05 0.91 -2.03
CA THR A 9 55.52 -0.16 -2.94
C THR A 9 54.88 -1.56 -2.78
N TRP A 10 53.88 -1.83 -3.63
CA TRP A 10 53.78 -2.90 -4.64
C TRP A 10 54.29 -4.34 -4.35
N TRP A 11 53.35 -5.31 -4.56
CA TRP A 11 53.48 -6.65 -5.19
C TRP A 11 54.25 -7.78 -4.50
N ILE A 12 53.59 -8.94 -4.31
CA ILE A 12 54.09 -10.26 -4.78
C ILE A 12 52.91 -11.15 -5.22
N ALA A 13 52.96 -11.57 -6.49
CA ALA A 13 52.30 -12.76 -7.03
C ALA A 13 53.40 -13.71 -7.54
N ALA A 14 53.26 -15.02 -7.31
CA ALA A 14 53.91 -16.17 -8.01
C ALA A 14 53.66 -17.42 -7.13
N ILE A 15 52.85 -18.44 -7.45
CA ILE A 15 52.82 -19.45 -8.56
C ILE A 15 53.97 -20.47 -8.50
N TYR A 16 53.60 -21.74 -8.77
CA TYR A 16 54.35 -22.94 -9.23
C TYR A 16 54.70 -23.95 -8.12
N THR A 17 54.55 -25.29 -8.23
CA THR A 17 54.43 -26.30 -9.33
C THR A 17 53.95 -27.63 -8.68
N ALA A 18 52.99 -28.41 -9.21
CA ALA A 18 53.00 -29.32 -10.36
C ALA A 18 53.42 -30.80 -10.08
N LEU A 19 52.59 -31.70 -10.62
CA LEU A 19 52.79 -33.11 -11.03
C LEU A 19 52.80 -34.27 -10.01
N GLY A 20 51.80 -35.16 -10.20
CA GLY A 20 51.87 -36.59 -9.95
C GLY A 20 50.93 -37.32 -10.92
N LEU A 21 51.51 -37.95 -11.94
CA LEU A 21 50.86 -38.74 -13.00
C LEU A 21 50.82 -40.23 -12.59
N SER A 22 49.97 -41.00 -13.31
CA SER A 22 49.75 -42.47 -13.26
C SER A 22 48.59 -42.89 -12.35
N LEU A 23 47.65 -43.73 -12.76
CA LEU A 23 47.71 -44.85 -13.70
C LEU A 23 46.34 -45.00 -14.37
N ALA A 24 46.31 -45.12 -15.69
CA ALA A 24 45.15 -45.63 -16.42
C ALA A 24 44.95 -47.10 -16.08
N LEU A 25 43.69 -47.55 -15.92
CA LEU A 25 43.15 -48.81 -16.47
C LEU A 25 41.75 -49.09 -15.91
N TYR A 26 40.84 -49.43 -16.83
CA TYR A 26 39.46 -49.94 -16.63
C TYR A 26 38.46 -48.90 -16.11
N TYR A 27 37.45 -48.44 -16.86
CA TYR A 27 36.45 -49.22 -17.58
C TYR A 27 35.86 -48.38 -18.72
N LEU A 28 35.86 -48.93 -19.93
CA LEU A 28 34.96 -48.49 -21.01
C LEU A 28 33.64 -49.27 -20.93
N PRO A 29 32.53 -48.70 -21.41
CA PRO A 29 31.19 -49.19 -21.14
C PRO A 29 30.85 -50.38 -22.04
N THR A 30 30.30 -51.45 -21.46
CA THR A 30 29.58 -52.46 -22.25
C THR A 30 28.18 -51.93 -22.51
N HIS A 31 27.93 -51.46 -23.73
CA HIS A 31 26.59 -51.35 -24.24
C HIS A 31 25.99 -52.76 -24.31
N ASP A 32 24.96 -53.01 -23.52
CA ASP A 32 24.01 -54.07 -23.82
C ASP A 32 22.61 -53.47 -23.93
N LYS A 33 21.96 -53.79 -25.05
CA LYS A 33 20.60 -53.33 -25.38
C LYS A 33 19.62 -54.44 -24.99
N THR A 34 18.42 -54.01 -24.62
CA THR A 34 17.16 -54.77 -24.52
C THR A 34 16.95 -55.70 -23.33
N ALA A 35 16.15 -55.25 -22.36
CA ALA A 35 14.97 -55.99 -21.88
C ALA A 35 14.04 -55.03 -21.11
N THR A 36 12.91 -54.71 -21.72
CA THR A 36 11.77 -54.05 -21.08
C THR A 36 11.23 -54.93 -19.96
N GLN A 37 11.19 -54.43 -18.72
CA GLN A 37 10.20 -54.88 -17.74
C GLN A 37 9.77 -53.74 -16.83
N VAL A 38 8.47 -53.73 -16.62
CA VAL A 38 7.58 -52.70 -16.08
C VAL A 38 7.64 -52.64 -14.55
N LEU A 39 7.26 -51.48 -13.98
CA LEU A 39 6.92 -51.23 -12.56
C LEU A 39 8.15 -51.14 -11.61
N ALA A 40 8.34 -50.11 -10.79
CA ALA A 40 7.37 -49.26 -10.10
C ALA A 40 7.87 -47.82 -9.94
N ILE A 41 6.91 -46.92 -9.98
CA ILE A 41 6.99 -45.48 -9.85
C ILE A 41 7.32 -45.13 -8.39
N HIS A 42 8.43 -44.43 -8.17
CA HIS A 42 8.58 -43.56 -7.01
C HIS A 42 9.34 -42.30 -7.44
N GLN A 43 8.73 -41.53 -8.34
CA GLN A 43 8.98 -40.10 -8.37
C GLN A 43 8.25 -39.53 -7.18
N SER A 44 8.99 -39.12 -6.15
CA SER A 44 8.47 -38.28 -5.09
C SER A 44 8.08 -36.94 -5.71
N GLN A 45 6.83 -36.85 -6.16
CA GLN A 45 6.19 -35.62 -6.54
C GLN A 45 6.01 -34.80 -5.27
N VAL A 46 6.92 -33.86 -5.03
CA VAL A 46 6.58 -32.68 -4.22
C VAL A 46 5.76 -31.80 -5.16
N GLU A 47 4.47 -32.08 -5.26
CA GLU A 47 3.47 -31.11 -5.69
C GLU A 47 3.46 -29.99 -4.64
N GLN A 48 4.36 -29.02 -4.80
CA GLN A 48 4.08 -27.67 -4.32
C GLN A 48 2.91 -27.17 -5.14
N ASN A 49 1.71 -27.53 -4.70
CA ASN A 49 0.49 -26.84 -5.09
C ASN A 49 0.51 -25.46 -4.42
N SER A 50 1.49 -24.63 -4.77
CA SER A 50 1.32 -23.18 -4.70
C SER A 50 0.37 -22.84 -5.83
N SER A 51 -0.92 -23.09 -5.59
CA SER A 51 -1.95 -22.25 -6.17
C SER A 51 -1.72 -20.86 -5.59
N THR A 52 -0.68 -20.17 -6.07
CA THR A 52 -0.62 -18.73 -6.03
C THR A 52 -1.73 -18.33 -6.98
N THR A 53 -2.95 -18.29 -6.47
CA THR A 53 -3.93 -17.35 -6.97
C THR A 53 -3.19 -16.03 -6.92
N PHE A 54 -2.71 -15.57 -8.08
CA PHE A 54 -2.55 -14.15 -8.28
C PHE A 54 -3.97 -13.59 -8.16
N GLU A 55 -4.47 -13.46 -6.92
CA GLU A 55 -5.35 -12.36 -6.61
C GLU A 55 -4.57 -11.17 -7.12
N THR A 56 -5.10 -10.56 -8.17
CA THR A 56 -4.58 -9.28 -8.63
C THR A 56 -4.72 -8.36 -7.43
N ASP A 57 -3.64 -8.18 -6.67
CA ASP A 57 -3.62 -7.28 -5.51
C ASP A 57 -4.23 -5.96 -5.99
N ASP A 58 -5.38 -5.60 -5.42
CA ASP A 58 -6.02 -4.33 -5.74
C ASP A 58 -5.06 -3.23 -5.29
N ALA A 59 -4.40 -2.60 -6.27
CA ALA A 59 -3.40 -1.57 -6.02
C ALA A 59 -3.97 -0.41 -5.18
N ARG A 60 -5.28 -0.18 -5.21
CA ARG A 60 -5.95 0.83 -4.38
C ARG A 60 -5.76 0.55 -2.90
N ALA A 61 -5.86 -0.72 -2.48
CA ALA A 61 -5.70 -1.10 -1.07
C ALA A 61 -4.26 -0.85 -0.60
N LEU A 62 -3.28 -1.17 -1.45
CA LEU A 62 -1.87 -0.90 -1.17
C LEU A 62 -1.58 0.62 -1.11
N ILE A 63 -2.16 1.40 -2.02
CA ILE A 63 -2.04 2.87 -2.02
C ILE A 63 -2.57 3.47 -0.71
N VAL A 64 -3.74 3.03 -0.25
CA VAL A 64 -4.30 3.52 1.01
C VAL A 64 -3.43 3.06 2.19
N ALA A 65 -2.97 1.81 2.20
CA ALA A 65 -2.06 1.30 3.23
C ALA A 65 -0.77 2.13 3.32
N ASN A 66 -0.13 2.42 2.18
CA ASN A 66 1.06 3.25 2.08
C ASN A 66 0.80 4.68 2.60
N PHE A 67 -0.38 5.24 2.31
CA PHE A 67 -0.78 6.55 2.81
C PHE A 67 -0.94 6.55 4.34
N LEU A 68 -1.61 5.53 4.90
CA LEU A 68 -1.76 5.37 6.36
C LEU A 68 -0.40 5.21 7.05
N GLU A 69 0.50 4.43 6.47
CA GLU A 69 1.85 4.18 6.97
C GLU A 69 2.73 5.43 6.91
N ARG A 70 2.77 6.12 5.76
CA ARG A 70 3.56 7.34 5.53
C ARG A 70 3.30 8.40 6.60
N TYR A 71 2.06 8.44 7.06
CA TYR A 71 1.62 9.37 8.09
C TYR A 71 1.53 8.75 9.47
N ASN A 72 1.96 7.52 9.69
CA ASN A 72 1.93 6.84 11.00
C ASN A 72 0.55 6.93 11.67
N SER A 73 -0.50 6.58 10.93
CA SER A 73 -1.86 6.48 11.48
C SER A 73 -1.93 5.41 12.58
N PRO A 74 -2.81 5.56 13.60
CA PRO A 74 -3.12 4.48 14.55
C PRO A 74 -3.90 3.31 13.93
N LEU A 75 -4.43 3.45 12.71
CA LEU A 75 -5.14 2.39 11.99
C LEU A 75 -4.19 1.25 11.60
N ARG A 76 -4.02 0.27 12.49
CA ARG A 76 -3.12 -0.88 12.28
C ARG A 76 -3.85 -2.22 12.40
N PRO A 77 -3.50 -3.22 11.58
CA PRO A 77 -2.42 -3.20 10.58
C PRO A 77 -2.82 -2.44 9.30
N TYR A 78 -1.85 -1.76 8.64
CA TYR A 78 -2.14 -0.82 7.56
C TYR A 78 -2.76 -1.48 6.33
N ASN A 79 -2.33 -2.69 5.98
CA ASN A 79 -2.88 -3.48 4.88
C ASN A 79 -4.36 -3.85 5.11
N HIS A 80 -4.74 -4.20 6.33
CA HIS A 80 -6.15 -4.46 6.70
C HIS A 80 -7.01 -3.22 6.45
N TYR A 81 -6.64 -2.08 7.01
CA TYR A 81 -7.43 -0.86 6.84
C TYR A 81 -7.39 -0.32 5.41
N GLY A 82 -6.28 -0.51 4.68
CA GLY A 82 -6.21 -0.22 3.26
C GLY A 82 -7.26 -0.98 2.46
N ALA A 83 -7.35 -2.31 2.67
CA ALA A 83 -8.36 -3.15 2.03
C ALA A 83 -9.78 -2.78 2.46
N VAL A 84 -10.02 -2.61 3.76
CA VAL A 84 -11.37 -2.27 4.28
C VAL A 84 -11.87 -0.94 3.75
N ILE A 85 -11.03 0.10 3.69
CA ILE A 85 -11.44 1.41 3.17
C ILE A 85 -11.84 1.32 1.70
N VAL A 86 -11.11 0.55 0.89
CA VAL A 86 -11.45 0.33 -0.52
C VAL A 86 -12.74 -0.47 -0.65
N GLU A 87 -12.91 -1.55 0.12
CA GLU A 87 -14.16 -2.33 0.14
C GLU A 87 -15.36 -1.45 0.49
N ILE A 88 -15.24 -0.62 1.52
CA ILE A 88 -16.29 0.33 1.91
C ILE A 88 -16.57 1.31 0.77
N ALA A 89 -15.55 1.86 0.13
CA ALA A 89 -15.71 2.79 -0.98
C ALA A 89 -16.48 2.15 -2.15
N ASP A 90 -16.11 0.93 -2.51
CA ASP A 90 -16.77 0.16 -3.59
C ASP A 90 -18.23 -0.13 -3.26
N ARG A 91 -18.53 -0.59 -2.04
CA ARG A 91 -19.93 -0.86 -1.61
C ARG A 91 -20.83 0.36 -1.66
N HIS A 92 -20.28 1.56 -1.43
CA HIS A 92 -21.03 2.82 -1.46
C HIS A 92 -20.89 3.57 -2.78
N ASN A 93 -20.17 3.00 -3.73
CA ASN A 93 -19.85 3.59 -5.03
C ASN A 93 -19.33 5.03 -4.91
N ILE A 94 -18.24 5.20 -4.15
CA ILE A 94 -17.51 6.46 -3.97
C ILE A 94 -16.03 6.26 -4.26
N ASP A 95 -15.33 7.34 -4.62
CA ASP A 95 -13.88 7.28 -4.82
C ASP A 95 -13.14 6.84 -3.54
N PHE A 96 -12.35 5.76 -3.64
CA PHE A 96 -11.60 5.19 -2.51
C PHE A 96 -10.64 6.15 -1.81
N ARG A 97 -10.20 7.21 -2.50
CA ARG A 97 -9.31 8.24 -1.95
C ARG A 97 -10.04 9.21 -1.03
N LEU A 98 -11.37 9.32 -1.13
CA LEU A 98 -12.14 10.39 -0.49
C LEU A 98 -12.12 10.27 1.05
N LEU A 99 -12.44 9.09 1.58
CA LEU A 99 -12.47 8.84 3.03
C LEU A 99 -11.12 9.11 3.73
N PRO A 100 -9.98 8.55 3.27
CA PRO A 100 -8.68 8.84 3.87
C PRO A 100 -8.25 10.29 3.70
N ALA A 101 -8.59 10.95 2.58
CA ALA A 101 -8.29 12.37 2.38
C ALA A 101 -9.03 13.28 3.36
N ILE A 102 -10.32 13.03 3.59
CA ILE A 102 -11.10 13.77 4.60
C ILE A 102 -10.59 13.43 6.00
N ALA A 103 -10.34 12.15 6.33
CA ALA A 103 -9.81 11.78 7.63
C ALA A 103 -8.44 12.40 7.93
N MET A 104 -7.59 12.59 6.92
CA MET A 104 -6.35 13.36 7.05
C MET A 104 -6.64 14.81 7.42
N GLN A 105 -7.55 15.47 6.69
CA GLN A 105 -7.93 16.86 6.93
C GLN A 105 -8.54 17.08 8.32
N GLU A 106 -9.39 16.17 8.78
CA GLU A 106 -10.19 16.35 9.99
C GLU A 106 -9.46 15.91 11.26
N SER A 107 -8.69 14.83 11.20
CA SER A 107 -8.11 14.20 12.39
C SER A 107 -6.67 13.73 12.21
N SER A 108 -5.99 14.13 11.13
CA SER A 108 -4.67 13.63 10.78
C SER A 108 -4.62 12.10 10.72
N LEU A 109 -5.61 11.50 10.03
CA LEU A 109 -5.83 10.06 9.92
C LEU A 109 -6.06 9.38 11.28
N CYS A 110 -7.09 9.84 11.99
CA CYS A 110 -7.55 9.31 13.28
C CYS A 110 -6.66 9.60 14.50
N LYS A 111 -5.56 10.33 14.34
CA LYS A 111 -4.65 10.67 15.45
C LYS A 111 -5.29 11.65 16.45
N ALA A 112 -6.01 12.64 15.94
CA ALA A 112 -6.65 13.68 16.71
C ALA A 112 -8.15 13.42 16.80
N THR A 113 -8.53 12.35 17.52
CA THR A 113 -9.93 11.98 17.76
C THR A 113 -10.18 11.85 19.27
N PRO A 114 -11.40 12.13 19.77
CA PRO A 114 -11.74 11.81 21.16
C PRO A 114 -11.49 10.32 21.43
N PRO A 115 -10.82 9.95 22.54
CA PRO A 115 -10.51 8.55 22.84
C PRO A 115 -11.75 7.65 22.79
N GLY A 116 -11.65 6.53 22.08
CA GLY A 116 -12.74 5.56 21.94
C GLY A 116 -13.90 6.00 21.04
N SER A 117 -13.84 7.16 20.39
CA SER A 117 -14.90 7.60 19.47
C SER A 117 -14.81 6.94 18.10
N TYR A 118 -13.61 6.54 17.66
CA TYR A 118 -13.34 6.02 16.31
C TYR A 118 -13.84 6.92 15.17
N ASN A 119 -14.06 8.22 15.44
CA ASN A 119 -14.65 9.17 14.50
C ASN A 119 -13.58 9.99 13.78
N CYS A 120 -13.04 9.46 12.70
CA CYS A 120 -11.91 10.09 11.99
C CYS A 120 -12.31 11.26 11.08
N LEU A 121 -13.59 11.37 10.71
CA LEU A 121 -14.07 12.40 9.76
C LEU A 121 -14.83 13.55 10.46
N GLY A 122 -15.02 13.48 11.79
CA GLY A 122 -15.63 14.58 12.55
C GLY A 122 -17.16 14.66 12.42
N PHE A 123 -17.85 13.55 12.16
CA PHE A 123 -19.32 13.56 12.10
C PHE A 123 -19.95 13.87 13.45
N GLY A 124 -21.00 14.69 13.47
CA GLY A 124 -21.78 14.96 14.68
C GLY A 124 -20.97 15.60 15.82
N VAL A 125 -19.95 16.39 15.50
CA VAL A 125 -19.18 17.18 16.49
C VAL A 125 -19.97 18.45 16.81
N HIS A 126 -20.40 18.58 18.07
CA HIS A 126 -21.08 19.76 18.57
C HIS A 126 -20.71 20.04 20.04
N SER A 127 -21.14 21.18 20.59
CA SER A 127 -20.81 21.57 21.97
C SER A 127 -21.21 20.56 23.04
N GLN A 128 -22.18 19.69 22.76
CA GLN A 128 -22.68 18.66 23.68
C GLN A 128 -21.98 17.30 23.54
N GLY A 129 -21.01 17.15 22.64
CA GLY A 129 -20.33 15.88 22.39
C GLY A 129 -19.98 15.62 20.92
N THR A 130 -19.35 14.48 20.67
CA THR A 130 -19.00 13.97 19.34
C THR A 130 -19.63 12.60 19.17
N LEU A 131 -20.18 12.32 18.00
CA LEU A 131 -20.68 10.98 17.70
C LEU A 131 -19.52 9.97 17.79
N GLY A 132 -19.71 8.92 18.59
CA GLY A 132 -18.80 7.76 18.64
C GLY A 132 -19.33 6.59 17.83
N PHE A 133 -18.42 5.72 17.41
CA PHE A 133 -18.72 4.47 16.71
C PHE A 133 -18.19 3.27 17.49
N ASP A 134 -18.62 2.05 17.14
CA ASP A 134 -18.15 0.84 17.81
C ASP A 134 -16.73 0.43 17.35
N SER A 135 -16.35 0.84 16.13
CA SER A 135 -15.04 0.59 15.53
C SER A 135 -14.70 1.65 14.46
N TYR A 136 -13.44 1.67 14.01
CA TYR A 136 -13.03 2.51 12.89
C TYR A 136 -13.77 2.13 11.59
N GLU A 137 -13.95 0.84 11.34
CA GLU A 137 -14.72 0.32 10.21
C GLU A 137 -16.16 0.83 10.23
N ALA A 138 -16.82 0.80 11.39
CA ALA A 138 -18.18 1.34 11.55
C ALA A 138 -18.23 2.85 11.29
N GLY A 139 -17.20 3.59 11.71
CA GLY A 139 -17.06 5.03 11.42
C GLY A 139 -16.89 5.34 9.94
N PHE A 140 -16.01 4.61 9.24
CA PHE A 140 -15.83 4.75 7.79
C PHE A 140 -17.06 4.30 7.01
N GLU A 141 -17.73 3.23 7.45
CA GLU A 141 -18.98 2.74 6.85
C GLU A 141 -20.11 3.77 6.98
N ARG A 142 -20.23 4.43 8.14
CA ARG A 142 -21.17 5.55 8.30
C ARG A 142 -20.79 6.72 7.40
N ALA A 143 -19.51 7.07 7.35
CA ALA A 143 -19.00 8.17 6.55
C ALA A 143 -19.31 8.00 5.06
N ALA A 144 -19.02 6.83 4.50
CA ALA A 144 -19.22 6.54 3.10
C ALA A 144 -20.69 6.70 2.70
N ARG A 145 -21.60 6.10 3.48
CA ARG A 145 -23.05 6.20 3.28
C ARG A 145 -23.55 7.64 3.31
N GLU A 146 -23.09 8.45 4.27
CA GLU A 146 -23.48 9.86 4.40
C GLU A 146 -22.93 10.71 3.24
N LEU A 147 -21.66 10.53 2.89
CA LEU A 147 -21.04 11.25 1.76
C LEU A 147 -21.72 10.90 0.45
N LYS A 148 -22.05 9.63 0.24
CA LYS A 148 -22.79 9.17 -0.94
C LYS A 148 -24.17 9.83 -1.02
N ALA A 149 -25.02 9.58 -0.02
CA ALA A 149 -26.42 10.01 -0.07
C ALA A 149 -26.59 11.54 -0.01
N ASN A 150 -25.80 12.22 0.82
CA ASN A 150 -26.02 13.64 1.11
C ASN A 150 -25.15 14.58 0.27
N TYR A 151 -24.21 14.08 -0.53
CA TYR A 151 -23.32 14.91 -1.34
C TYR A 151 -23.24 14.39 -2.78
N ILE A 152 -22.76 13.17 -2.97
CA ILE A 152 -22.46 12.67 -4.32
C ILE A 152 -23.76 12.42 -5.11
N ASP A 153 -24.78 11.80 -4.50
CA ASP A 153 -26.08 11.52 -5.14
C ASP A 153 -26.87 12.78 -5.51
N ILE A 154 -26.54 13.92 -4.89
CA ILE A 154 -27.14 15.21 -5.21
C ILE A 154 -26.26 16.06 -6.14
N GLY A 155 -25.20 15.48 -6.71
CA GLY A 155 -24.34 16.11 -7.72
C GLY A 155 -23.16 16.91 -7.18
N LEU A 156 -22.82 16.78 -5.89
CA LEU A 156 -21.58 17.35 -5.32
C LEU A 156 -20.45 16.34 -5.49
N VAL A 157 -19.87 16.33 -6.68
CA VAL A 157 -18.91 15.33 -7.17
C VAL A 157 -17.46 15.81 -7.17
N THR A 158 -17.17 16.92 -6.47
CA THR A 158 -15.81 17.37 -6.23
C THR A 158 -15.60 17.87 -4.79
N PRO A 159 -14.37 17.89 -4.25
CA PRO A 159 -14.12 18.41 -2.90
C PRO A 159 -14.58 19.85 -2.69
N GLU A 160 -14.43 20.70 -3.70
CA GLU A 160 -14.92 22.09 -3.71
C GLU A 160 -16.44 22.15 -3.54
N GLN A 161 -17.18 21.27 -4.21
CA GLN A 161 -18.64 21.18 -4.09
C GLN A 161 -19.05 20.61 -2.72
N ILE A 162 -18.39 19.55 -2.27
CA ILE A 162 -18.63 18.97 -0.93
C ILE A 162 -18.42 20.01 0.17
N MET A 163 -17.33 20.79 0.08
CA MET A 163 -16.97 21.82 1.05
C MET A 163 -18.10 22.81 1.31
N THR A 164 -18.86 23.19 0.27
CA THR A 164 -19.98 24.15 0.39
C THR A 164 -21.06 23.71 1.38
N LYS A 165 -21.16 22.41 1.66
CA LYS A 165 -22.12 21.83 2.60
C LYS A 165 -21.44 21.21 3.83
N TYR A 166 -20.28 20.58 3.67
CA TYR A 166 -19.55 19.90 4.75
C TYR A 166 -18.91 20.89 5.73
N THR A 167 -18.37 21.99 5.21
CA THR A 167 -17.67 23.01 5.98
C THR A 167 -17.84 24.39 5.32
N PRO A 168 -19.07 24.94 5.31
CA PRO A 168 -19.43 26.14 4.54
C PRO A 168 -18.67 27.40 4.95
N SER A 169 -18.10 27.43 6.17
CA SER A 169 -17.26 28.54 6.64
C SER A 169 -15.84 28.50 6.09
N SER A 170 -15.41 27.40 5.47
CA SER A 170 -14.10 27.31 4.84
C SER A 170 -14.02 28.19 3.60
N ASN A 171 -12.92 28.91 3.48
CA ASN A 171 -12.62 29.80 2.36
C ASN A 171 -11.93 29.08 1.17
N GLY A 172 -12.11 27.76 1.02
CA GLY A 172 -11.42 26.95 0.02
C GLY A 172 -10.23 26.15 0.56
N SER A 173 -9.74 26.49 1.75
CA SER A 173 -8.61 25.78 2.37
C SER A 173 -8.89 24.29 2.62
N TRP A 174 -10.12 23.94 2.99
CA TRP A 174 -10.51 22.55 3.21
C TRP A 174 -10.45 21.73 1.91
N ALA A 175 -11.11 22.20 0.85
CA ALA A 175 -11.10 21.53 -0.45
C ALA A 175 -9.68 21.43 -1.02
N SER A 176 -8.89 22.51 -0.91
CA SER A 176 -7.50 22.55 -1.34
C SER A 176 -6.61 21.51 -0.65
N SER A 177 -6.92 21.19 0.61
CA SER A 177 -6.23 20.17 1.40
C SER A 177 -6.69 18.77 1.00
N VAL A 178 -8.01 18.51 0.94
CA VAL A 178 -8.57 17.22 0.49
C VAL A 178 -8.05 16.84 -0.90
N ASN A 179 -8.08 17.76 -1.85
CA ASN A 179 -7.53 17.57 -3.19
C ASN A 179 -6.03 17.19 -3.18
N GLN A 180 -5.24 17.78 -2.27
CA GLN A 180 -3.83 17.44 -2.14
C GLN A 180 -3.63 15.99 -1.66
N TRP A 181 -4.42 15.54 -0.69
CA TRP A 181 -4.33 14.17 -0.17
C TRP A 181 -4.84 13.14 -1.18
N MET A 182 -5.90 13.47 -1.93
CA MET A 182 -6.36 12.63 -3.03
C MET A 182 -5.33 12.53 -4.16
N ALA A 183 -4.66 13.63 -4.51
CA ALA A 183 -3.56 13.60 -5.47
C ALA A 183 -2.37 12.79 -4.93
N GLU A 184 -2.06 12.90 -3.64
CA GLU A 184 -1.00 12.13 -3.01
C GLU A 184 -1.25 10.62 -3.10
N MET A 185 -2.48 10.15 -2.86
CA MET A 185 -2.84 8.75 -3.07
C MET A 185 -2.84 8.37 -4.55
N ARG A 186 -3.35 9.23 -5.44
CA ARG A 186 -3.30 8.98 -6.90
C ARG A 186 -1.90 8.67 -7.40
N TYR A 187 -0.91 9.41 -6.92
CA TYR A 187 0.48 9.27 -7.33
C TYR A 187 1.32 8.41 -6.39
N ASP A 188 0.71 7.94 -5.30
CA ASP A 188 1.36 7.36 -4.13
C ASP A 188 2.63 8.12 -3.70
N ASP A 189 2.59 9.46 -3.73
CA ASP A 189 3.77 10.31 -3.54
C ASP A 189 3.40 11.70 -3.02
N ARG A 190 4.09 12.13 -1.95
CA ARG A 190 3.85 13.41 -1.28
C ARG A 190 4.16 14.63 -2.16
N THR A 191 5.28 14.60 -2.86
CA THR A 191 5.74 15.72 -3.68
C THR A 191 4.80 15.92 -4.86
N LYS A 192 4.39 14.83 -5.51
CA LYS A 192 3.39 14.85 -6.58
C LYS A 192 2.03 15.29 -6.06
N GLY A 193 1.60 14.80 -4.90
CA GLY A 193 0.34 15.26 -4.27
C GLY A 193 0.28 16.78 -4.06
N ARG A 194 1.40 17.42 -3.71
CA ARG A 194 1.48 18.89 -3.58
C ARG A 194 1.51 19.64 -4.90
N THR A 195 2.19 19.08 -5.90
CA THR A 195 2.48 19.78 -7.17
C THR A 195 1.43 19.51 -8.26
N HIS A 196 0.69 18.41 -8.16
CA HIS A 196 -0.27 17.94 -9.16
C HIS A 196 -1.70 17.82 -8.59
N LYS A 197 -2.02 18.55 -7.51
CA LYS A 197 -3.40 18.61 -7.03
C LYS A 197 -4.27 19.37 -8.01
N THR A 198 -5.42 18.79 -8.31
CA THR A 198 -6.48 19.37 -9.14
C THR A 198 -7.76 19.42 -8.31
N ASN A 199 -8.82 20.02 -8.85
CA ASN A 199 -10.17 19.76 -8.35
C ASN A 199 -10.51 18.31 -8.74
N ALA A 200 -10.46 17.38 -7.78
CA ALA A 200 -10.61 15.96 -8.04
C ALA A 200 -12.05 15.61 -8.45
N ASP A 201 -12.19 14.76 -9.46
CA ASP A 201 -13.47 14.14 -9.83
C ASP A 201 -13.71 12.93 -8.92
N LEU A 202 -14.74 13.00 -8.09
CA LEU A 202 -15.10 11.94 -7.13
C LEU A 202 -15.82 10.75 -7.79
N LEU A 203 -16.00 10.78 -9.11
CA LEU A 203 -16.53 9.68 -9.91
C LEU A 203 -15.44 8.96 -10.72
N GLU A 204 -14.17 9.37 -10.58
CA GLU A 204 -13.07 8.84 -11.41
C GLU A 204 -12.84 7.34 -11.24
N PHE A 205 -12.94 6.83 -10.01
CA PHE A 205 -12.68 5.43 -9.64
C PHE A 205 -13.94 4.73 -9.12
N VAL A 206 -15.09 5.11 -9.66
CA VAL A 206 -16.43 4.62 -9.32
C VAL A 206 -16.90 3.74 -10.47
N GLU A 207 -17.41 2.54 -10.18
CA GLU A 207 -17.87 1.56 -11.19
C GLU A 207 -19.39 1.61 -11.44
#